data_AF-A0A0F2SI80-F1
#
_entry.id   AF-A0A0F2SI80-F1
#
_cell.length_a   1.000
_cell.length_b   1.000
_cell.length_c   1.000
_cell.angle_alpha   90.00
_cell.angle_beta   90.00
_cell.angle_gamma   90.00
#
_symmetry.space_group_name_H-M   'P 1'
#
loop_
_entity.id
_entity.type
_entity.pdbx_description
1 polymer ?
#
loop_
_entity_poly.entity_id
_entity_poly.type
_entity_poly.pdbx_seq_one_letter_code
_entity_poly.pdbx_strand_id
1 'polypeptide(L)'
;MQNNLIDISEASQRLGVTIATLRRWDTSGKLKSVRTFGNHRRYRLEEIEALVNPTVDVPSTQKRAFIYCRVSTKKQQESGNLQRQRERLIQYCQDKHYTVVTLYEEVASGLNDHRRELTKLLRNLRDVDVVVVEYADRLARFGYSYLKEFAASFNVEIETIEQGVKLQPNEEMVNDLVSIVTCFSTRLYGARGGRKLKQTIVQTLEKLDQNRGEPDENDDESDSNRPHK
;
A
#
# COMPACT_ATOMS: atom_id res chain seq x y z
N MET A 1 -25.20 -15.26 11.99
CA MET A 1 -25.15 -13.96 12.69
C MET A 1 -26.58 -13.52 12.94
N GLN A 2 -26.99 -13.39 14.20
CA GLN A 2 -28.36 -12.98 14.55
C GLN A 2 -28.50 -11.47 14.31
N ASN A 3 -29.33 -11.06 13.35
CA ASN A 3 -29.67 -9.65 13.11
C ASN A 3 -30.52 -9.14 14.29
N ASN A 4 -29.87 -8.68 15.36
CA ASN A 4 -30.57 -8.18 16.54
C ASN A 4 -30.94 -6.70 16.31
N LEU A 5 -32.22 -6.46 15.99
CA LEU A 5 -32.78 -5.16 15.67
C LEU A 5 -33.54 -4.59 16.87
N ILE A 6 -33.12 -3.42 17.36
CA ILE A 6 -33.75 -2.73 18.49
C ILE A 6 -34.60 -1.55 18.01
N ASP A 7 -35.57 -1.12 18.80
CA ASP A 7 -36.38 0.06 18.47
C ASP A 7 -35.69 1.39 18.80
N ILE A 8 -36.31 2.48 18.37
CA ILE A 8 -35.78 3.84 18.56
C ILE A 8 -35.74 4.27 20.03
N SER A 9 -36.62 3.73 20.88
CA SER A 9 -36.68 4.07 22.30
C SER A 9 -35.55 3.39 23.05
N GLU A 10 -35.32 2.12 22.76
CA GLU A 10 -34.19 1.35 23.29
C GLU A 10 -32.85 1.94 22.82
N ALA A 11 -32.73 2.30 21.54
CA ALA A 11 -31.55 2.98 21.01
C ALA A 11 -31.29 4.33 21.70
N SER A 12 -32.35 5.09 21.99
CA SER A 12 -32.28 6.38 22.69
C SER A 12 -31.75 6.23 24.11
N GLN A 13 -32.23 5.22 24.84
CA GLN A 13 -31.77 4.92 26.19
C GLN A 13 -30.31 4.48 26.22
N ARG A 14 -29.91 3.58 25.32
CA ARG A 14 -28.53 3.07 25.25
C ARG A 14 -27.52 4.16 24.89
N LEU A 15 -27.86 5.05 23.96
CA LEU A 15 -26.97 6.15 23.52
C LEU A 15 -27.01 7.38 24.43
N GLY A 16 -27.97 7.46 25.36
CA GLY A 16 -28.17 8.65 26.19
C GLY A 16 -28.55 9.91 25.39
N VAL A 17 -29.13 9.75 24.19
CA VAL A 17 -29.57 10.85 23.32
C VAL A 17 -31.07 10.86 23.13
N THR A 18 -31.66 12.01 22.84
CA THR A 18 -33.11 12.10 22.58
C THR A 18 -33.52 11.39 21.29
N ILE A 19 -34.77 10.91 21.23
CA ILE A 19 -35.37 10.33 20.01
C ILE A 19 -35.31 11.31 18.82
N ALA A 20 -35.43 12.62 19.06
CA ALA A 20 -35.31 13.64 18.02
C ALA A 20 -33.90 13.67 17.40
N THR A 21 -32.86 13.46 18.21
CA THR A 21 -31.47 13.33 17.75
C THR A 21 -31.30 12.10 16.85
N LEU A 22 -31.87 10.95 17.24
CA LEU A 22 -31.82 9.73 16.42
C LEU A 22 -32.53 9.90 15.07
N ARG A 23 -33.67 10.59 15.05
CA ARG A 23 -34.37 10.91 13.78
C ARG A 23 -33.51 11.82 12.90
N ARG A 24 -32.80 12.77 13.48
CA ARG A 24 -31.89 13.65 12.75
C ARG A 24 -30.71 12.88 12.16
N TRP A 25 -30.13 11.95 12.91
CA TRP A 25 -29.02 11.10 12.45
C TRP A 25 -29.43 10.12 11.35
N ASP A 26 -30.66 9.62 11.40
CA ASP A 26 -31.26 8.81 10.33
C ASP A 26 -31.40 9.63 9.04
N THR A 27 -31.93 10.86 9.13
CA THR A 27 -32.04 11.77 7.97
C THR A 27 -30.68 12.20 7.43
N SER A 28 -29.68 12.45 8.29
CA SER A 28 -28.34 12.85 7.88
C SER A 28 -27.45 11.68 7.42
N GLY A 29 -27.95 10.44 7.52
CA GLY A 29 -27.20 9.22 7.19
C GLY A 29 -26.11 8.83 8.18
N LYS A 30 -26.03 9.48 9.36
CA LYS A 30 -25.04 9.17 10.41
C LYS A 30 -25.34 7.84 11.11
N LEU A 31 -26.61 7.45 11.20
CA LEU A 31 -27.05 6.18 11.77
C LEU A 31 -28.30 5.72 11.01
N LYS A 32 -28.19 4.71 10.15
CA LYS A 32 -29.29 4.30 9.26
C LYS A 32 -30.23 3.32 9.94
N SER A 33 -31.52 3.62 9.89
CA SER A 33 -32.55 2.68 10.37
C SER A 33 -33.05 1.73 9.27
N VAL A 34 -33.40 0.51 9.66
CA VAL A 34 -34.22 -0.42 8.87
C VAL A 34 -35.68 -0.16 9.19
N ARG A 35 -36.53 -0.12 8.16
CA ARG A 35 -37.97 0.06 8.34
C ARG A 35 -38.69 -1.28 8.29
N THR A 36 -39.59 -1.50 9.24
CA THR A 36 -40.51 -2.64 9.24
C THR A 36 -41.70 -2.39 8.31
N PHE A 37 -42.51 -3.42 8.02
CA PHE A 37 -43.77 -3.28 7.29
C PHE A 37 -44.72 -2.23 7.92
N GLY A 38 -44.65 -2.02 9.23
CA GLY A 38 -45.38 -0.95 9.94
C GLY A 38 -44.72 0.44 9.88
N ASN A 39 -43.69 0.64 9.05
CA ASN A 39 -42.91 1.87 8.93
C ASN A 39 -42.21 2.32 10.23
N HIS A 40 -42.06 1.42 11.21
CA HIS A 40 -41.30 1.70 12.43
C HIS A 40 -39.80 1.53 12.17
N ARG A 41 -39.01 2.46 12.71
CA ARG A 41 -37.54 2.45 12.65
C ARG A 41 -36.99 1.38 13.59
N ARG A 42 -36.05 0.59 13.07
CA ARG A 42 -35.26 -0.38 13.80
C ARG A 42 -33.78 -0.12 13.57
N TYR A 43 -33.00 -0.17 14.63
CA TYR A 43 -31.56 0.06 14.59
C TYR A 43 -30.84 -1.25 14.86
N ARG A 44 -29.71 -1.47 14.21
CA ARG A 44 -28.86 -2.63 14.50
C ARG A 44 -28.21 -2.41 15.86
N LEU A 45 -28.33 -3.39 16.75
CA LEU A 45 -27.77 -3.30 18.09
C LEU A 45 -26.26 -3.03 18.07
N GLU A 46 -25.55 -3.68 17.14
CA GLU A 46 -24.10 -3.54 16.95
C GLU A 46 -23.68 -2.10 16.64
N GLU A 47 -24.40 -1.40 15.74
CA GLU A 47 -24.12 0.01 15.40
C GLU A 47 -24.34 0.94 16.60
N ILE A 48 -25.31 0.61 17.47
CA ILE A 48 -25.63 1.36 18.67
C ILE A 48 -24.55 1.16 19.72
N GLU A 49 -24.11 -0.07 19.95
CA GLU A 49 -23.05 -0.40 20.91
C GLU A 49 -21.69 0.19 20.50
N ALA A 50 -21.40 0.25 19.19
CA ALA A 50 -20.21 0.90 18.64
C ALA A 50 -20.12 2.40 19.00
N LEU A 51 -21.26 3.08 19.06
CA LEU A 51 -21.34 4.50 19.37
C LEU A 51 -21.29 4.78 20.88
N VAL A 52 -21.66 3.82 21.72
CA VAL A 52 -21.65 3.94 23.19
C VAL A 52 -20.25 3.67 23.74
N ASN A 53 -19.55 2.67 23.22
CA ASN A 53 -18.21 2.29 23.65
C ASN A 53 -17.21 2.46 22.50
N PRO A 54 -16.57 3.64 22.33
CA PRO A 54 -15.58 3.86 21.27
C PRO A 54 -14.28 3.04 21.45
N THR A 55 -14.17 2.24 22.50
CA THR A 55 -13.07 1.27 22.73
C THR A 55 -13.40 -0.14 22.26
N VAL A 56 -14.64 -0.39 21.85
CA VAL A 56 -15.02 -1.61 21.15
C VAL A 56 -15.00 -1.28 19.66
N ASP A 57 -13.93 -1.66 18.99
CA ASP A 57 -13.88 -1.75 17.53
C ASP A 57 -14.99 -2.70 17.07
N VAL A 58 -16.21 -2.19 16.95
CA VAL A 58 -17.27 -2.89 16.23
C VAL A 58 -16.92 -2.72 14.75
N PRO A 59 -16.54 -3.78 14.02
CA PRO A 59 -16.12 -3.68 12.64
C PRO A 59 -17.38 -3.50 11.76
N SER A 60 -17.98 -2.30 11.78
CA SER A 60 -19.27 -2.05 11.12
C SER A 60 -19.18 -1.38 9.75
N THR A 61 -17.98 -1.19 9.19
CA THR A 61 -17.81 -1.01 7.74
C THR A 61 -16.51 -1.65 7.30
N GLN A 62 -16.61 -2.61 6.39
CA GLN A 62 -15.48 -3.17 5.64
C GLN A 62 -14.62 -2.00 5.12
N LYS A 63 -13.35 -1.84 5.57
CA LYS A 63 -12.51 -0.71 5.14
C LYS A 63 -12.51 -0.64 3.62
N ARG A 64 -12.75 0.53 3.06
CA ARG A 64 -12.67 0.78 1.62
C ARG A 64 -11.21 0.92 1.24
N ALA A 65 -10.75 0.09 0.32
CA ALA A 65 -9.36 0.01 -0.09
C ALA A 65 -9.16 0.49 -1.52
N PHE A 66 -8.12 1.28 -1.73
CA PHE A 66 -7.46 1.36 -3.03
C PHE A 66 -6.27 0.40 -3.06
N ILE A 67 -6.04 -0.19 -4.22
CA ILE A 67 -4.85 -0.99 -4.50
C ILE A 67 -4.00 -0.24 -5.51
N TYR A 68 -2.69 -0.15 -5.27
CA TYR A 68 -1.74 0.42 -6.23
C TYR A 68 -0.64 -0.58 -6.59
N CYS A 69 -0.62 -0.95 -7.86
CA CYS A 69 0.35 -1.87 -8.46
C CYS A 69 1.29 -1.09 -9.38
N ARG A 70 2.60 -1.36 -9.28
CA ARG A 70 3.61 -0.72 -10.13
C ARG A 70 4.75 -1.64 -10.50
N VAL A 71 5.06 -1.65 -11.80
CA VAL A 71 6.30 -2.19 -12.37
C VAL A 71 7.09 -1.09 -13.06
N SER A 72 8.41 -1.25 -13.15
CA SER A 72 9.31 -0.24 -13.71
C SER A 72 9.41 -0.30 -15.23
N THR A 73 9.14 -1.46 -15.85
CA THR A 73 9.28 -1.67 -17.29
C THR A 73 8.08 -2.41 -17.91
N LYS A 74 7.82 -2.18 -19.20
CA LYS A 74 6.82 -2.94 -19.97
C LYS A 74 7.16 -4.43 -20.05
N LYS A 75 8.45 -4.78 -20.13
CA LYS A 75 8.91 -6.16 -20.11
C LYS A 75 8.43 -6.90 -18.85
N GLN A 76 8.49 -6.25 -17.68
CA GLN A 76 7.98 -6.83 -16.43
C GLN A 76 6.45 -6.98 -16.43
N GLN A 77 5.72 -6.09 -17.10
CA GLN A 77 4.28 -6.23 -17.29
C GLN A 77 3.96 -7.46 -18.16
N GLU A 78 4.66 -7.62 -19.28
CA GLU A 78 4.52 -8.74 -20.22
C GLU A 78 4.89 -10.09 -19.58
N SER A 79 5.89 -10.13 -18.69
CA SER A 79 6.26 -11.31 -17.90
C SER A 79 5.24 -11.71 -16.82
N GLY A 80 4.13 -10.98 -16.72
CA GLY A 80 3.04 -11.24 -15.77
C GLY A 80 3.33 -10.79 -14.34
N ASN A 81 4.41 -10.04 -14.08
CA ASN A 81 4.76 -9.62 -12.71
C ASN A 81 3.70 -8.68 -12.13
N LEU A 82 3.17 -7.77 -12.95
CA LEU A 82 2.10 -6.85 -12.55
C LEU A 82 0.82 -7.60 -12.20
N GLN A 83 0.47 -8.62 -12.99
CA GLN A 83 -0.70 -9.46 -12.76
C GLN A 83 -0.57 -10.28 -11.46
N ARG A 84 0.59 -10.90 -11.22
CA ARG A 84 0.85 -11.63 -9.96
C ARG A 84 0.83 -10.69 -8.75
N GLN A 85 1.40 -9.49 -8.87
CA GLN A 85 1.34 -8.46 -7.82
C GLN A 85 -0.10 -8.05 -7.52
N ARG A 86 -0.90 -7.80 -8.56
CA ARG A 86 -2.33 -7.49 -8.46
C ARG A 86 -3.09 -8.57 -7.70
N GLU A 87 -2.90 -9.84 -8.07
CA GLU A 87 -3.56 -10.99 -7.43
C GLU A 87 -3.20 -11.09 -5.94
N ARG A 88 -1.92 -10.93 -5.58
CA ARG A 88 -1.49 -10.90 -4.17
C ARG A 88 -2.16 -9.78 -3.37
N LEU A 89 -2.26 -8.58 -3.95
CA LEU A 89 -2.89 -7.43 -3.30
C LEU A 89 -4.40 -7.59 -3.14
N ILE A 90 -5.06 -8.17 -4.14
CA ILE A 90 -6.50 -8.50 -4.06
C ILE A 90 -6.72 -9.54 -2.97
N GLN A 91 -5.93 -10.61 -2.94
CA GLN A 91 -6.03 -11.66 -1.92
C GLN A 91 -5.85 -11.09 -0.52
N TYR A 92 -4.83 -10.24 -0.32
CA TYR A 92 -4.61 -9.55 0.95
C TYR A 92 -5.82 -8.73 1.40
N CYS A 93 -6.44 -7.98 0.49
CA CYS A 93 -7.66 -7.22 0.79
C CYS A 93 -8.83 -8.14 1.12
N GLN A 94 -8.97 -9.29 0.45
CA GLN A 94 -10.02 -10.27 0.75
C GLN A 94 -9.83 -10.87 2.14
N ASP A 95 -8.61 -11.27 2.48
CA ASP A 95 -8.25 -11.86 3.77
C ASP A 95 -8.48 -10.87 4.93
N LYS A 96 -8.25 -9.58 4.69
CA LYS A 96 -8.51 -8.49 5.64
C LYS A 96 -9.98 -8.05 5.70
N HIS A 97 -10.83 -8.62 4.84
CA HIS A 97 -12.18 -8.13 4.62
C HIS A 97 -12.16 -6.62 4.33
N TYR A 98 -11.51 -6.19 3.26
CA TYR A 98 -11.53 -4.83 2.73
C TYR A 98 -12.36 -4.79 1.45
N THR A 99 -13.11 -3.71 1.24
CA THR A 99 -13.86 -3.48 0.00
C THR A 99 -12.97 -2.76 -0.98
N VAL A 100 -12.48 -3.46 -1.99
CA VAL A 100 -11.66 -2.84 -3.04
C VAL A 100 -12.53 -1.91 -3.89
N VAL A 101 -12.30 -0.60 -3.78
CA VAL A 101 -13.03 0.43 -4.53
C VAL A 101 -12.45 0.57 -5.93
N THR A 102 -11.12 0.73 -6.01
CA THR A 102 -10.40 0.92 -7.27
C THR A 102 -9.03 0.29 -7.20
N LEU A 103 -8.59 -0.29 -8.31
CA LEU A 103 -7.26 -0.81 -8.51
C LEU A 103 -6.53 0.03 -9.57
N TYR A 104 -5.37 0.55 -9.21
CA TYR A 104 -4.53 1.40 -10.04
C TYR A 104 -3.29 0.63 -10.50
N GLU A 105 -3.08 0.50 -11.81
CA GLU A 105 -1.97 -0.25 -12.40
C GLU A 105 -1.07 0.67 -13.20
N GLU A 106 0.22 0.70 -12.89
CA GLU A 106 1.15 1.64 -13.49
C GLU A 106 2.46 1.01 -13.96
N VAL A 107 2.92 1.44 -15.12
CA VAL A 107 4.22 1.08 -15.68
C VAL A 107 5.08 2.34 -15.73
N ALA A 108 5.88 2.55 -14.69
CA ALA A 108 6.75 3.69 -14.54
C ALA A 108 7.84 3.40 -13.50
N SER A 109 9.03 4.01 -13.64
CA SER A 109 10.05 4.00 -12.59
C SER A 109 9.52 4.67 -11.32
N GLY A 110 9.98 4.20 -10.15
CA GLY A 110 9.69 4.81 -8.85
C GLY A 110 10.27 6.22 -8.68
N LEU A 111 11.17 6.66 -9.57
CA LEU A 111 11.69 8.02 -9.65
C LEU A 111 10.83 8.95 -10.52
N ASN A 112 9.88 8.42 -11.29
CA ASN A 112 8.99 9.23 -12.10
C ASN A 112 7.91 9.89 -11.22
N ASP A 113 7.89 11.22 -11.21
CA ASP A 113 6.90 12.05 -10.51
C ASP A 113 5.66 12.34 -11.36
N HIS A 114 5.70 12.11 -12.68
CA HIS A 114 4.58 12.27 -13.62
C HIS A 114 3.79 10.96 -13.79
N ARG A 115 3.39 10.36 -12.67
CA ARG A 115 2.66 9.09 -12.61
C ARG A 115 1.15 9.32 -12.62
N ARG A 116 0.49 9.01 -13.74
CA ARG A 116 -0.93 9.31 -13.99
C ARG A 116 -1.84 8.55 -13.04
N GLU A 117 -1.58 7.27 -12.80
CA GLU A 117 -2.44 6.46 -11.93
C GLU A 117 -2.21 6.78 -10.46
N LEU A 118 -0.96 6.99 -10.03
CA LEU A 118 -0.71 7.52 -8.68
C LEU A 118 -1.38 8.88 -8.47
N THR A 119 -1.29 9.79 -9.44
CA THR A 119 -1.94 11.12 -9.33
C THR A 119 -3.46 10.99 -9.19
N LYS A 120 -4.09 10.08 -9.92
CA LYS A 120 -5.53 9.80 -9.76
C LYS A 120 -5.83 9.23 -8.38
N LEU A 121 -5.05 8.27 -7.90
CA LEU A 121 -5.21 7.71 -6.56
C LEU A 121 -5.16 8.81 -5.49
N LEU A 122 -4.12 9.65 -5.52
CA LEU A 122 -3.93 10.74 -4.56
C LEU A 122 -5.09 11.76 -4.57
N ARG A 123 -5.67 12.03 -5.74
CA ARG A 123 -6.82 12.95 -5.88
C ARG A 123 -8.12 12.39 -5.29
N ASN A 124 -8.26 11.07 -5.22
CA ASN A 124 -9.48 10.40 -4.78
C ASN A 124 -9.35 9.77 -3.37
N LEU A 125 -8.33 10.14 -2.59
CA LEU A 125 -8.08 9.56 -1.25
C LEU A 125 -9.28 9.65 -0.31
N ARG A 126 -10.14 10.67 -0.46
CA ARG A 126 -11.35 10.85 0.36
C ARG A 126 -12.38 9.72 0.22
N ASP A 127 -12.26 8.91 -0.83
CA ASP A 127 -13.20 7.84 -1.16
C ASP A 127 -12.84 6.50 -0.50
N VAL A 128 -11.72 6.44 0.22
CA VAL A 128 -11.20 5.21 0.85
C VAL A 128 -10.69 5.46 2.26
N ASP A 129 -10.45 4.36 2.97
CA ASP A 129 -9.93 4.36 4.34
C ASP A 129 -8.49 3.80 4.36
N VAL A 130 -8.09 3.03 3.34
CA VAL A 130 -6.75 2.45 3.21
C VAL A 130 -6.27 2.39 1.76
N VAL A 131 -4.97 2.57 1.57
CA VAL A 131 -4.25 2.29 0.32
C VAL A 131 -3.31 1.12 0.57
N VAL A 132 -3.47 0.05 -0.21
CA VAL A 132 -2.66 -1.15 -0.11
C VAL A 132 -1.64 -1.18 -1.26
N VAL A 133 -0.38 -1.35 -0.90
CA VAL A 133 0.75 -1.53 -1.83
C VAL A 133 1.57 -2.75 -1.44
N GLU A 134 2.34 -3.30 -2.38
CA GLU A 134 3.16 -4.47 -2.08
C GLU A 134 4.36 -4.08 -1.19
N TYR A 135 5.09 -3.04 -1.59
CA TYR A 135 6.24 -2.48 -0.88
C TYR A 135 6.22 -0.95 -0.94
N ALA A 136 6.91 -0.30 0.00
CA ALA A 136 7.01 1.16 0.04
C ALA A 136 7.62 1.75 -1.26
N ASP A 137 8.61 1.08 -1.86
CA ASP A 137 9.27 1.53 -3.09
C ASP A 137 8.40 1.39 -4.35
N ARG A 138 7.29 0.64 -4.27
CA ARG A 138 6.26 0.63 -5.30
C ARG A 138 5.53 1.96 -5.33
N LEU A 139 5.28 2.55 -4.16
CA LEU A 139 4.65 3.86 -4.09
C LEU A 139 5.63 4.98 -4.48
N ALA A 140 6.86 4.97 -3.98
CA ALA A 140 7.90 5.93 -4.40
C ALA A 140 9.30 5.47 -4.00
N ARG A 141 10.31 5.72 -4.84
CA ARG A 141 11.72 5.47 -4.49
C ARG A 141 12.21 6.40 -3.38
N PHE A 142 11.74 7.65 -3.41
CA PHE A 142 11.99 8.67 -2.39
C PHE A 142 10.68 9.36 -2.01
N GLY A 143 10.62 9.92 -0.80
CA GLY A 143 9.45 10.68 -0.35
C GLY A 143 8.24 9.82 0.03
N TYR A 144 8.42 8.51 0.23
CA TYR A 144 7.38 7.63 0.77
C TYR A 144 6.79 8.20 2.07
N SER A 145 7.64 8.67 2.99
CA SER A 145 7.17 9.27 4.25
C SER A 145 6.27 10.48 4.02
N TYR A 146 6.58 11.34 3.04
CA TYR A 146 5.70 12.47 2.70
C TYR A 146 4.36 12.02 2.13
N LEU A 147 4.35 10.98 1.30
CA LEU A 147 3.10 10.41 0.77
C LEU A 147 2.27 9.76 1.88
N LYS A 148 2.91 9.09 2.83
CA LYS A 148 2.27 8.49 4.00
C LYS A 148 1.63 9.55 4.88
N GLU A 149 2.36 10.62 5.22
CA GLU A 149 1.82 11.75 5.99
C GLU A 149 0.70 12.48 5.24
N PHE A 150 0.85 12.65 3.93
CA PHE A 150 -0.19 13.24 3.09
C PHE A 150 -1.47 12.40 3.12
N ALA A 151 -1.38 11.08 2.94
CA ALA A 151 -2.55 10.19 3.04
C ALA A 151 -3.17 10.21 4.45
N ALA A 152 -2.34 10.22 5.51
CA ALA A 152 -2.80 10.31 6.89
C ALA A 152 -3.60 11.59 7.15
N SER A 153 -3.28 12.71 6.49
CA SER A 153 -4.06 13.95 6.59
C SER A 153 -5.49 13.85 6.05
N PHE A 154 -5.79 12.81 5.26
CA PHE A 154 -7.15 12.45 4.81
C PHE A 154 -7.75 11.30 5.61
N ASN A 155 -7.15 10.92 6.76
CA ASN A 155 -7.51 9.73 7.54
C ASN A 155 -7.36 8.42 6.75
N VAL A 156 -6.46 8.39 5.76
CA VAL A 156 -6.17 7.21 4.96
C VAL A 156 -4.85 6.59 5.39
N GLU A 157 -4.87 5.30 5.71
CA GLU A 157 -3.66 4.52 6.04
C GLU A 157 -3.01 3.96 4.77
N ILE A 158 -1.67 3.96 4.70
CA ILE A 158 -0.94 3.23 3.65
C ILE A 158 -0.39 1.94 4.26
N GLU A 159 -0.91 0.81 3.81
CA GLU A 159 -0.52 -0.53 4.24
C GLU A 159 0.38 -1.20 3.18
N THR A 160 1.46 -1.85 3.64
CA THR A 160 2.40 -2.62 2.81
C THR A 160 2.29 -4.10 3.15
N ILE A 161 2.15 -4.98 2.17
CA ILE A 161 1.99 -6.43 2.42
C ILE A 161 3.25 -7.05 3.03
N GLU A 162 4.43 -6.75 2.48
CA GLU A 162 5.64 -7.47 2.83
C GLU A 162 6.58 -6.58 3.65
N GLN A 163 6.45 -6.66 4.97
CA GLN A 163 7.41 -6.08 5.91
C GLN A 163 8.52 -7.11 6.18
N GLY A 164 9.75 -6.84 5.76
CA GLY A 164 10.93 -7.50 6.31
C GLY A 164 11.70 -8.49 5.43
N VAL A 165 11.38 -8.65 4.15
CA VAL A 165 12.33 -9.31 3.23
C VAL A 165 13.42 -8.29 2.86
N LYS A 166 14.69 -8.61 3.17
CA LYS A 166 15.83 -7.92 2.56
C LYS A 166 15.69 -8.09 1.04
N LEU A 167 15.11 -7.08 0.38
CA LEU A 167 15.01 -7.04 -1.06
C LEU A 167 16.43 -7.23 -1.60
N GLN A 168 16.69 -8.38 -2.23
CA GLN A 168 17.87 -8.51 -3.07
C GLN A 168 17.86 -7.32 -4.05
N PRO A 169 19.01 -6.70 -4.37
CA PRO A 169 19.06 -5.59 -5.31
C PRO A 169 18.36 -6.00 -6.61
N ASN A 170 17.12 -5.58 -6.77
CA ASN A 170 16.34 -5.91 -7.96
C ASN A 170 16.83 -4.97 -9.07
N GLU A 171 16.87 -5.43 -10.32
CA GLU A 171 17.33 -4.67 -11.49
C GLU A 171 16.78 -3.23 -11.52
N GLU A 172 15.57 -3.03 -11.00
CA GLU A 172 14.94 -1.73 -10.85
C GLU A 172 15.73 -0.75 -9.96
N MET A 173 16.27 -1.18 -8.82
CA MET A 173 17.08 -0.32 -7.94
C MET A 173 18.36 0.13 -8.63
N VAL A 174 19.00 -0.78 -9.37
CA VAL A 174 20.20 -0.50 -10.16
C VAL A 174 19.89 0.52 -11.25
N ASN A 175 18.80 0.32 -12.00
CA ASN A 175 18.35 1.24 -13.03
C ASN A 175 18.00 2.62 -12.47
N ASP A 176 17.40 2.69 -11.29
CA ASP A 176 17.12 3.94 -10.60
C ASP A 176 18.42 4.66 -10.21
N LEU A 177 19.42 3.96 -9.66
CA LEU A 177 20.73 4.54 -9.36
C LEU A 177 21.43 5.08 -10.61
N VAL A 178 21.48 4.28 -11.69
CA VAL A 178 22.03 4.71 -12.98
C VAL A 178 21.33 5.98 -13.46
N SER A 179 20.01 6.06 -13.31
CA SER A 179 19.22 7.23 -13.72
C SER A 179 19.54 8.47 -12.89
N ILE A 180 19.68 8.33 -11.57
CA ILE A 180 20.08 9.42 -10.66
C ILE A 180 21.46 9.95 -11.04
N VAL A 181 22.45 9.05 -11.14
CA VAL A 181 23.83 9.43 -11.48
C VAL A 181 23.89 10.10 -12.86
N THR A 182 23.18 9.54 -13.85
CA THR A 182 23.09 10.13 -15.19
C THR A 182 22.51 11.55 -15.16
N CYS A 183 21.47 11.79 -14.35
CA CYS A 183 20.87 13.11 -14.20
C CYS A 183 21.88 14.13 -13.67
N PHE A 184 22.58 13.79 -12.58
CA PHE A 184 23.62 14.65 -12.01
C PHE A 184 24.77 14.89 -12.99
N SER A 185 25.26 13.85 -13.66
CA SER A 185 26.35 13.98 -14.63
C SER A 185 25.98 14.76 -15.88
N THR A 186 24.72 14.70 -16.30
CA THR A 186 24.22 15.55 -17.39
C THR A 186 24.24 17.02 -16.99
N ARG A 187 23.94 17.35 -15.73
CA ARG A 187 24.02 18.72 -15.20
C ARG A 187 25.47 19.20 -15.04
N LEU A 188 26.37 18.31 -14.60
CA LEU A 188 27.78 18.66 -14.37
C LEU A 188 28.63 18.74 -15.64
N TYR A 189 28.43 17.80 -16.58
CA TYR A 189 29.32 17.59 -17.73
C TYR A 189 28.60 17.70 -19.08
N GLY A 190 27.33 18.13 -19.07
CA GLY A 190 26.48 18.18 -20.25
C GLY A 190 26.02 16.81 -20.73
N ALA A 191 25.17 16.80 -21.76
CA ALA A 191 24.52 15.58 -22.27
C ALA A 191 25.50 14.49 -22.74
N ARG A 192 26.67 14.87 -23.24
CA ARG A 192 27.72 13.91 -23.68
C ARG A 192 28.37 13.21 -22.49
N GLY A 193 28.69 13.95 -21.43
CA GLY A 193 29.27 13.39 -20.21
C GLY A 193 28.32 12.44 -19.48
N GLY A 194 27.04 12.84 -19.35
CA GLY A 194 26.01 11.97 -18.76
C GLY A 194 25.82 10.65 -19.53
N ARG A 195 25.82 10.70 -20.87
CA ARG A 195 25.68 9.49 -21.71
C ARG A 195 26.87 8.54 -21.57
N LYS A 196 28.10 9.08 -21.56
CA LYS A 196 29.32 8.28 -21.38
C LYS A 196 29.31 7.59 -20.01
N LEU A 197 28.99 8.32 -18.95
CA LEU A 197 28.96 7.75 -17.61
C LEU A 197 27.86 6.69 -17.45
N LYS A 198 26.67 6.91 -18.02
CA LYS A 198 25.60 5.90 -18.05
C LYS A 198 26.10 4.59 -18.66
N GLN A 199 26.76 4.66 -19.82
CA GLN A 199 27.31 3.49 -20.49
C GLN A 199 28.39 2.81 -19.64
N THR A 200 29.31 3.58 -19.06
CA THR A 200 30.37 3.04 -18.19
C THR A 200 29.80 2.35 -16.97
N ILE A 201 28.80 2.93 -16.31
CA ILE A 201 28.15 2.32 -15.14
C ILE A 201 27.44 1.03 -15.52
N VAL A 202 26.63 1.02 -16.58
CA VAL A 202 25.94 -0.20 -17.06
C VAL A 202 26.94 -1.31 -17.39
N GLN A 203 27.99 -1.00 -18.14
CA GLN A 203 29.03 -1.98 -18.47
C GLN A 203 29.79 -2.49 -17.25
N THR A 204 30.00 -1.64 -16.24
CA THR A 204 30.67 -2.05 -14.99
C THR A 204 29.78 -2.99 -14.18
N LEU A 205 28.48 -2.70 -14.12
CA LEU A 205 27.50 -3.54 -13.44
C LEU A 205 27.36 -4.91 -14.12
N GLU A 206 27.27 -4.96 -15.45
CA GLU A 206 27.23 -6.21 -16.21
C GLU A 206 28.46 -7.09 -15.95
N LYS A 207 29.65 -6.50 -15.83
CA LYS A 207 30.89 -7.23 -15.49
C LYS A 207 30.89 -7.75 -14.05
N LEU A 208 30.37 -6.96 -13.11
CA LEU A 208 30.29 -7.37 -11.70
C LEU A 208 29.28 -8.50 -11.49
N ASP A 209 28.18 -8.53 -12.25
CA ASP A 209 27.22 -9.64 -12.21
C ASP A 209 27.80 -10.92 -12.82
N GLN A 210 28.63 -10.83 -13.87
CA GLN A 210 29.34 -11.98 -14.45
C GLN A 210 30.33 -12.60 -13.46
N ASN A 211 31.04 -11.79 -12.67
CA ASN A 211 31.99 -12.27 -11.67
C ASN A 211 31.32 -12.85 -10.40
N ARG A 212 30.02 -12.63 -10.16
CA ARG A 212 29.27 -13.25 -9.06
C ARG A 212 28.81 -14.68 -9.37
N GLY A 213 28.96 -15.13 -10.61
CA GLY A 213 28.54 -16.46 -11.08
C GLY A 213 29.60 -17.56 -10.96
N GLU A 214 30.83 -17.24 -10.59
CA GLU A 214 31.87 -18.23 -10.27
C GLU A 214 31.83 -18.52 -8.76
N PRO A 215 31.53 -19.75 -8.32
CA PRO A 215 31.72 -20.13 -6.92
C PRO A 215 33.22 -20.11 -6.62
N ASP A 216 33.61 -19.42 -5.54
CA ASP A 216 34.94 -19.61 -4.93
C ASP A 216 35.02 -21.04 -4.39
N GLU A 217 35.44 -21.99 -5.23
CA GLU A 217 36.06 -23.25 -4.79
C GLU A 217 37.47 -22.92 -4.32
N ASN A 218 37.65 -22.36 -3.13
CA ASN A 218 38.91 -22.36 -2.38
C ASN A 218 38.67 -21.79 -0.97
N ASP A 219 38.04 -22.56 -0.09
CA ASP A 219 38.17 -22.38 1.36
C ASP A 219 37.98 -23.74 2.03
N ASP A 220 38.95 -24.63 1.83
CA ASP A 220 39.16 -25.81 2.68
C ASP A 220 40.65 -26.21 2.66
N GLU A 221 41.49 -25.39 3.29
CA GLU A 221 42.79 -25.86 3.79
C GLU A 221 42.92 -25.53 5.29
N SER A 222 42.53 -26.54 6.07
CA SER A 222 43.04 -26.95 7.37
C SER A 222 44.15 -26.10 8.01
N ASP A 223 43.87 -25.54 9.19
CA ASP A 223 44.89 -25.39 10.23
C ASP A 223 44.32 -25.76 11.61
N SER A 224 44.25 -27.06 11.87
CA SER A 224 44.08 -27.62 13.21
C SER A 224 45.42 -28.15 13.70
N ASN A 225 46.33 -27.28 14.12
CA ASN A 225 47.41 -27.71 15.01
C ASN A 225 47.91 -26.59 15.94
N ARG A 226 47.34 -26.54 17.16
CA ARG A 226 48.01 -25.90 18.32
C ARG A 226 48.03 -26.84 19.50
N PRO A 227 49.22 -27.19 20.04
CA PRO A 227 49.32 -27.99 21.25
C PRO A 227 49.07 -27.12 22.50
N HIS A 228 48.32 -27.66 23.44
CA HIS A 228 48.15 -27.12 24.79
C HIS A 228 49.48 -27.17 25.57
N LYS A 229 49.81 -26.05 26.21
CA LYS A 229 50.62 -25.99 27.43
C LYS A 229 49.96 -25.04 28.41
#